data_AF-A0A6C0IR97-F1
#
_entry.id   AF-A0A6C0IR97-F1
#
_cell.length_a   1.000
_cell.length_b   1.000
_cell.length_c   1.000
_cell.angle_alpha   90.00
_cell.angle_beta   90.00
_cell.angle_gamma   90.00
#
_symmetry.space_group_name_H-M   'P 1'
#
loop_
_entity.id
_entity.type
_entity.pdbx_description
1 polymer ?
#
loop_
_entity_poly.entity_id
_entity_poly.type
_entity_poly.pdbx_seq_one_letter_code
_entity_poly.pdbx_strand_id
1 'polypeptide(L)'
;MYMDRFDIERQLQRQEQQVVSSKGVGKQEIMFWRFNDNNNSHVFIKALFLLLLSISGGFTSKTLGCGTQKAFQNMTTKHIILFALIYFTLDISESGDAPPIHPIVQLQQSFFLYVAFVLFTKMDFFFTMISFGLLCLSYVIGNYVSHLDYNINKLQQTKKDANGDDKTINEYQILKNQSKKYQMYANYISVGVLIIGCVSYLIKKKKEYGSRFSYVTFFQGVQKCEGL
;
A
#
# COMPACT_ATOMS: atom_id res chain seq x y z
N MET A 1 -6.45 67.00 -35.25
CA MET A 1 -5.86 66.55 -33.97
C MET A 1 -4.99 65.34 -34.29
N TYR A 2 -3.71 65.57 -34.58
CA TYR A 2 -2.75 64.53 -34.95
C TYR A 2 -2.19 63.98 -33.64
N MET A 3 -2.46 62.71 -33.33
CA MET A 3 -1.79 62.03 -32.21
C MET A 3 -0.33 61.83 -32.58
N ASP A 4 0.57 62.26 -31.68
CA ASP A 4 2.01 62.09 -31.86
C ASP A 4 2.38 60.60 -31.71
N ARG A 5 3.38 60.13 -32.47
CA ARG A 5 3.80 58.70 -32.46
C ARG A 5 4.15 58.24 -31.04
N PHE A 6 4.66 59.15 -30.22
CA PHE A 6 5.00 58.93 -28.82
C PHE A 6 3.78 58.63 -27.93
N ASP A 7 2.61 59.19 -28.25
CA ASP A 7 1.38 58.92 -27.49
C ASP A 7 0.78 57.56 -27.85
N ILE A 8 0.96 57.09 -29.09
CA ILE A 8 0.57 55.74 -29.54
C ILE A 8 1.41 54.68 -28.82
N GLU A 9 2.72 54.87 -28.73
CA GLU A 9 3.62 53.97 -27.98
C GLU A 9 3.28 53.94 -26.48
N ARG A 10 2.93 55.09 -25.90
CA ARG A 10 2.51 55.18 -24.49
C ARG A 10 1.13 54.54 -24.23
N GLN A 11 0.27 54.41 -25.24
CA GLN A 11 -0.97 53.63 -25.13
C GLN A 11 -0.74 52.13 -25.30
N LEU A 12 0.14 51.73 -26.23
CA LEU A 12 0.55 50.33 -26.39
C LEU A 12 1.23 49.79 -25.13
N GLN A 13 2.14 50.55 -24.50
CA GLN A 13 2.76 50.17 -23.23
C GLN A 13 1.76 50.07 -22.07
N ARG A 14 0.71 50.92 -22.05
CA ARG A 14 -0.37 50.82 -21.06
C ARG A 14 -1.26 49.60 -21.29
N GLN A 15 -1.52 49.22 -22.55
CA GLN A 15 -2.22 47.96 -22.85
C GLN A 15 -1.36 46.74 -22.52
N GLU A 16 -0.06 46.73 -22.80
CA GLU A 16 0.84 45.64 -22.39
C GLU A 16 0.91 45.53 -20.86
N GLN A 17 1.00 46.64 -20.13
CA GLN A 17 1.00 46.61 -18.65
C GLN A 17 -0.36 46.18 -18.08
N GLN A 18 -1.50 46.50 -18.70
CA GLN A 18 -2.80 46.00 -18.26
C GLN A 18 -3.01 44.51 -18.58
N VAL A 19 -2.49 44.02 -19.72
CA VAL A 19 -2.49 42.58 -20.05
C VAL A 19 -1.55 41.78 -19.13
N VAL A 20 -0.43 42.37 -18.71
CA VAL A 20 0.50 41.75 -17.75
C VAL A 20 -0.03 41.83 -16.32
N SER A 21 -0.70 42.91 -15.93
CA SER A 21 -1.27 43.06 -14.56
C SER A 21 -2.56 42.26 -14.34
N SER A 22 -3.26 41.82 -15.40
CA SER A 22 -4.34 40.84 -15.30
C SER A 22 -3.83 39.39 -15.20
N LYS A 23 -2.52 39.16 -15.29
CA LYS A 23 -1.85 37.86 -15.11
C LYS A 23 -1.03 37.81 -13.81
N GLY A 24 -1.72 37.92 -12.69
CA GLY A 24 -1.27 37.46 -11.38
C GLY A 24 -2.52 37.12 -10.58
N VAL A 25 -2.75 35.93 -10.05
CA VAL A 25 -1.93 35.23 -9.05
C VAL A 25 -2.18 33.71 -9.18
N GLY A 26 -1.10 32.94 -9.25
CA GLY A 26 -1.16 31.48 -9.29
C GLY A 26 0.21 30.87 -9.60
N LYS A 27 1.26 31.30 -8.88
CA LYS A 27 2.51 30.54 -8.79
C LYS A 27 2.20 29.29 -7.95
N GLN A 28 1.78 28.22 -8.60
CA GLN A 28 1.96 26.88 -8.07
C GLN A 28 3.16 26.27 -8.79
N GLU A 29 4.15 25.96 -7.97
CA GLU A 29 5.36 25.23 -8.30
C GLU A 29 5.04 23.89 -8.97
N ILE A 30 5.85 23.56 -9.98
CA ILE A 30 6.12 22.22 -10.52
C ILE A 30 4.90 21.45 -11.08
N MET A 31 4.65 21.70 -12.36
CA MET A 31 3.83 20.91 -13.26
C MET A 31 4.45 19.50 -13.51
N PHE A 32 4.32 18.58 -12.55
CA PHE A 32 4.64 17.14 -12.74
C PHE A 32 3.40 16.22 -12.73
N TRP A 33 2.19 16.74 -12.54
CA TRP A 33 0.99 15.90 -12.56
C TRP A 33 -0.18 16.54 -13.31
N ARG A 34 -0.24 16.32 -14.62
CA ARG A 34 -1.52 16.18 -15.34
C ARG A 34 -1.46 14.93 -16.21
N PHE A 35 -1.66 13.78 -15.58
CA PHE A 35 -2.13 12.59 -16.27
C PHE A 35 -3.63 12.47 -16.01
N ASN A 36 -4.41 12.88 -17.02
CA ASN A 36 -5.85 12.70 -17.16
C ASN A 36 -6.05 12.42 -18.67
N ASP A 37 -6.71 11.38 -19.18
CA ASP A 37 -7.52 10.34 -18.57
C ASP A 37 -7.62 9.18 -19.57
N ASN A 38 -7.01 8.05 -19.24
CA ASN A 38 -7.56 6.71 -19.51
C ASN A 38 -6.85 5.76 -18.53
N ASN A 39 -7.17 5.95 -17.25
CA ASN A 39 -6.38 5.46 -16.10
C ASN A 39 -6.18 3.94 -16.05
N ASN A 40 -6.98 3.16 -16.76
CA ASN A 40 -6.92 1.71 -16.72
C ASN A 40 -5.63 1.14 -17.32
N SER A 41 -5.11 1.70 -18.40
CA SER A 41 -3.90 1.16 -19.06
C SER A 41 -2.64 1.45 -18.25
N HIS A 42 -2.49 2.66 -17.73
CA HIS A 42 -1.33 3.05 -16.93
C HIS A 42 -1.30 2.34 -15.57
N VAL A 43 -2.44 2.17 -14.91
CA VAL A 43 -2.55 1.37 -13.68
C VAL A 43 -2.25 -0.10 -13.96
N PHE A 44 -2.77 -0.65 -15.06
CA PHE A 44 -2.50 -2.03 -15.46
C PHE A 44 -1.02 -2.28 -15.76
N ILE A 45 -0.36 -1.38 -16.49
CA ILE A 45 1.07 -1.47 -16.79
C ILE A 45 1.90 -1.39 -15.51
N LYS A 46 1.56 -0.49 -14.57
CA LYS A 46 2.22 -0.42 -13.25
C LYS A 46 2.07 -1.73 -12.47
N ALA A 47 0.86 -2.30 -12.43
CA ALA A 47 0.60 -3.57 -11.76
C ALA A 47 1.38 -4.73 -12.40
N LEU A 48 1.40 -4.82 -13.73
CA LEU A 48 2.15 -5.82 -14.48
C LEU A 48 3.66 -5.69 -14.25
N PHE A 49 4.17 -4.45 -14.25
CA PHE A 49 5.58 -4.18 -13.98
C PHE A 49 5.98 -4.56 -12.54
N LEU A 50 5.16 -4.22 -11.55
CA LEU A 50 5.37 -4.63 -10.16
C LEU A 50 5.33 -6.15 -9.98
N LEU A 51 4.44 -6.85 -10.70
CA LEU A 51 4.39 -8.31 -10.72
C LEU A 51 5.70 -8.90 -11.27
N LEU A 52 6.20 -8.37 -12.39
CA LEU A 52 7.46 -8.81 -12.98
C LEU A 52 8.65 -8.55 -12.07
N LEU A 53 8.69 -7.40 -11.40
CA LEU A 53 9.74 -7.08 -10.41
C LEU A 53 9.71 -8.05 -9.22
N SER A 54 8.51 -8.36 -8.72
CA SER A 54 8.33 -9.30 -7.60
C SER A 54 8.89 -10.69 -7.94
N ILE A 55 8.60 -11.21 -9.14
CA ILE A 55 9.13 -12.51 -9.62
C ILE A 55 10.65 -12.44 -9.85
N SER A 56 11.16 -11.30 -10.31
CA SER A 56 12.58 -11.09 -10.62
C SER A 56 13.48 -10.95 -9.39
N GLY A 57 12.90 -10.68 -8.21
CA GLY A 57 13.66 -10.47 -6.97
C GLY A 57 14.60 -11.64 -6.62
N GLY A 58 14.20 -12.88 -6.87
CA GLY A 58 15.02 -14.06 -6.57
C GLY A 58 16.31 -14.15 -7.39
N PHE A 59 16.27 -13.73 -8.65
CA PHE A 59 17.40 -13.80 -9.58
C PHE A 59 18.39 -12.65 -9.42
N THR A 60 17.91 -11.50 -8.95
CA THR A 60 18.69 -10.27 -8.74
C THR A 60 19.74 -10.42 -7.64
N SER A 61 19.61 -11.42 -6.76
CA SER A 61 20.60 -11.67 -5.70
C SER A 61 22.02 -11.93 -6.22
N LYS A 62 22.16 -12.46 -7.45
CA LYS A 62 23.46 -12.82 -8.07
C LYS A 62 24.13 -11.68 -8.83
N THR A 63 23.44 -10.58 -9.10
CA THR A 63 24.01 -9.40 -9.78
C THR A 63 24.78 -8.48 -8.83
N LEU A 64 24.62 -8.66 -7.51
CA LEU A 64 25.37 -7.92 -6.49
C LEU A 64 26.84 -8.36 -6.44
N GLY A 65 27.75 -7.45 -6.05
CA GLY A 65 29.17 -7.79 -5.86
C GLY A 65 29.39 -8.85 -4.76
N CYS A 66 30.50 -9.60 -4.84
CA CYS A 66 30.78 -10.74 -3.96
C CYS A 66 30.73 -10.40 -2.45
N GLY A 67 31.23 -9.22 -2.06
CA GLY A 67 31.14 -8.76 -0.66
C GLY A 67 29.70 -8.55 -0.19
N THR A 68 28.86 -7.93 -1.03
CA THR A 68 27.44 -7.71 -0.74
C THR A 68 26.66 -9.03 -0.74
N GLN A 69 26.97 -9.96 -1.65
CA GLN A 69 26.40 -11.31 -1.63
C GLN A 69 26.68 -12.03 -0.31
N LYS A 70 27.93 -11.95 0.20
CA LYS A 70 28.31 -12.53 1.48
C LYS A 70 27.56 -11.88 2.67
N ALA A 71 27.36 -10.57 2.64
CA ALA A 71 26.55 -9.89 3.65
C ALA A 71 25.08 -10.36 3.63
N PHE A 72 24.50 -10.52 2.43
CA PHE A 72 23.11 -10.96 2.24
C PHE A 72 22.88 -12.44 2.58
N GLN A 73 23.94 -13.25 2.70
CA GLN A 73 23.85 -14.62 3.20
C GLN A 73 23.59 -14.68 4.71
N ASN A 74 23.93 -13.64 5.47
CA ASN A 74 23.66 -13.59 6.90
C ASN A 74 22.15 -13.45 7.16
N MET A 75 21.60 -14.32 8.03
CA MET A 75 20.17 -14.32 8.35
C MET A 75 19.71 -13.00 8.97
N THR A 76 20.52 -12.39 9.84
CA THR A 76 20.19 -11.09 10.44
C THR A 76 20.04 -10.01 9.37
N THR A 77 20.94 -9.99 8.39
CA THR A 77 20.89 -9.03 7.28
C THR A 77 19.64 -9.22 6.42
N LYS A 78 19.22 -10.47 6.18
CA LYS A 78 17.96 -10.74 5.46
C LYS A 78 16.74 -10.18 6.19
N HIS A 79 16.68 -10.33 7.51
CA HIS A 79 15.58 -9.77 8.32
C HIS A 79 15.59 -8.24 8.32
N ILE A 80 16.76 -7.61 8.37
CA ILE A 80 16.88 -6.14 8.27
C ILE A 80 16.38 -5.65 6.91
N ILE A 81 16.80 -6.29 5.82
CA ILE A 81 16.37 -5.93 4.46
C ILE A 81 14.87 -6.14 4.29
N LEU A 82 14.34 -7.25 4.80
CA LEU A 82 12.90 -7.55 4.78
C LEU A 82 12.11 -6.49 5.55
N PHE A 83 12.55 -6.10 6.74
CA PHE A 83 11.91 -5.04 7.51
C PHE A 83 11.93 -3.70 6.77
N ALA A 84 13.07 -3.32 6.19
CA ALA A 84 13.19 -2.11 5.38
C ALA A 84 12.28 -2.16 4.14
N LEU A 85 12.18 -3.31 3.47
CA LEU A 85 11.27 -3.52 2.34
C LEU A 85 9.82 -3.29 2.75
N ILE A 86 9.38 -3.85 3.88
CA ILE A 86 8.03 -3.65 4.40
C ILE A 86 7.76 -2.17 4.68
N TYR A 87 8.70 -1.49 5.36
CA TYR A 87 8.56 -0.08 5.69
C TYR A 87 8.38 0.82 4.45
N PHE A 88 9.24 0.66 3.44
CA PHE A 88 9.14 1.43 2.20
C PHE A 88 7.93 1.03 1.35
N THR A 89 7.53 -0.24 1.35
CA THR A 89 6.37 -0.69 0.58
C THR A 89 5.07 -0.11 1.13
N LEU A 90 4.96 0.06 2.46
CA LEU A 90 3.82 0.74 3.07
C LEU A 90 3.71 2.20 2.64
N ASP A 91 4.84 2.90 2.59
CA ASP A 91 4.93 4.29 2.12
C ASP A 91 4.41 4.42 0.67
N ILE A 92 4.90 3.54 -0.20
CA ILE A 92 4.56 3.54 -1.63
C ILE A 92 3.10 3.11 -1.87
N SER A 93 2.54 2.30 -0.98
CA SER A 93 1.18 1.78 -1.11
C SER A 93 0.10 2.78 -0.69
N GLU A 94 0.48 3.86 0.01
CA GLU A 94 -0.47 4.89 0.42
C GLU A 94 -0.91 5.73 -0.79
N SER A 95 -2.22 5.95 -0.94
CA SER A 95 -2.77 6.74 -2.03
C SER A 95 -2.31 8.19 -1.91
N GLY A 96 -1.87 8.81 -3.00
CA GLY A 96 -1.33 10.18 -3.01
C GLY A 96 -2.29 11.30 -2.56
N ASP A 97 -3.57 10.97 -2.33
CA ASP A 97 -4.59 11.89 -1.82
C ASP A 97 -4.75 11.83 -0.28
N ALA A 98 -4.07 10.88 0.39
CA ALA A 98 -4.11 10.76 1.85
C ALA A 98 -3.08 11.70 2.51
N PRO A 99 -3.39 12.29 3.67
CA PRO A 99 -2.41 13.07 4.43
C PRO A 99 -1.25 12.17 4.87
N PRO A 100 0.01 12.66 4.85
CA PRO A 100 1.17 11.85 5.20
C PRO A 100 1.05 11.29 6.61
N ILE A 101 1.26 9.98 6.76
CA ILE A 101 1.25 9.31 8.07
C ILE A 101 2.48 9.74 8.87
N HIS A 102 2.29 9.93 10.18
CA HIS A 102 3.40 10.24 11.07
C HIS A 102 4.43 9.09 11.10
N PRO A 103 5.76 9.35 10.98
CA PRO A 103 6.78 8.30 10.82
C PRO A 103 6.78 7.21 11.91
N ILE A 104 6.46 7.59 13.15
CA ILE A 104 6.36 6.63 14.28
C ILE A 104 5.21 5.63 14.08
N VAL A 105 4.08 6.08 13.54
CA VAL A 105 2.91 5.23 13.30
C VAL A 105 3.22 4.25 12.17
N GLN A 106 3.87 4.72 11.11
CA GLN A 106 4.31 3.87 9.99
C GLN A 106 5.32 2.81 10.44
N LEU A 107 6.27 3.19 11.32
CA LEU A 107 7.23 2.25 11.90
C LEU A 107 6.52 1.17 12.74
N GLN A 108 5.52 1.54 13.55
CA GLN A 108 4.70 0.59 14.30
C GLN A 108 3.94 -0.36 13.37
N GLN A 109 3.29 0.14 12.32
CA GLN A 109 2.58 -0.68 11.34
C GLN A 109 3.52 -1.66 10.62
N SER A 110 4.71 -1.20 10.26
CA SER A 110 5.75 -2.02 9.62
C SER A 110 6.24 -3.12 10.55
N PHE A 111 6.40 -2.82 11.83
CA PHE A 111 6.77 -3.80 12.85
C PHE A 111 5.71 -4.89 13.01
N PHE A 112 4.42 -4.51 13.09
CA PHE A 112 3.33 -5.49 13.16
C PHE A 112 3.27 -6.37 11.90
N LEU A 113 3.44 -5.79 10.71
CA LEU A 113 3.49 -6.54 9.46
C LEU A 113 4.69 -7.47 9.36
N TYR A 114 5.86 -7.02 9.83
CA TYR A 114 7.06 -7.87 9.90
C TYR A 114 6.85 -9.07 10.82
N VAL A 115 6.31 -8.86 12.03
CA VAL A 115 5.99 -9.97 12.94
C VAL A 115 4.96 -10.90 12.31
N ALA A 116 3.91 -10.36 11.70
CA ALA A 116 2.89 -11.15 11.00
C ALA A 116 3.49 -11.97 9.85
N PHE A 117 4.44 -11.42 9.09
CA PHE A 117 5.14 -12.13 8.02
C PHE A 117 6.10 -13.21 8.55
N VAL A 118 6.77 -12.98 9.68
CA VAL A 118 7.61 -14.01 10.29
C VAL A 118 6.73 -15.18 10.77
N LEU A 119 5.59 -14.90 11.42
CA LEU A 119 4.60 -15.95 11.76
C LEU A 119 4.05 -16.62 10.50
N PHE A 120 3.75 -15.80 9.49
CA PHE A 120 3.60 -16.07 8.05
C PHE A 120 4.24 -17.36 7.56
N THR A 121 5.55 -17.28 7.64
CA THR A 121 6.51 -18.22 7.04
C THR A 121 6.83 -19.40 7.96
N LYS A 122 6.30 -19.40 9.20
CA LYS A 122 6.58 -20.39 10.24
C LYS A 122 5.34 -21.21 10.60
N MET A 123 4.54 -21.58 9.61
CA MET A 123 3.38 -22.47 9.77
C MET A 123 3.44 -23.62 8.76
N ASP A 124 2.72 -24.71 9.04
CA ASP A 124 2.55 -25.81 8.08
C ASP A 124 1.76 -25.34 6.84
N PHE A 125 2.03 -25.95 5.69
CA PHE A 125 1.42 -25.63 4.39
C PHE A 125 -0.12 -25.55 4.43
N PHE A 126 -0.76 -26.44 5.20
CA PHE A 126 -2.23 -26.43 5.36
C PHE A 126 -2.73 -25.11 5.96
N PHE A 127 -2.08 -24.63 7.04
CA PHE A 127 -2.44 -23.35 7.66
C PHE A 127 -2.09 -22.17 6.75
N THR A 128 -0.99 -22.27 5.98
CA THR A 128 -0.61 -21.24 4.98
C THR A 128 -1.72 -21.06 3.95
N MET A 129 -2.28 -22.16 3.41
CA MET A 129 -3.36 -22.08 2.42
C MET A 129 -4.64 -21.48 2.99
N ILE A 130 -5.01 -21.85 4.22
CA ILE A 130 -6.17 -21.25 4.91
C ILE A 130 -5.96 -19.75 5.14
N SER A 131 -4.79 -19.37 5.65
CA SER A 131 -4.45 -17.97 5.91
C SER A 131 -4.45 -17.13 4.63
N PHE A 132 -3.87 -17.67 3.55
CA PHE A 132 -3.88 -17.02 2.24
C PHE A 132 -5.30 -16.80 1.71
N GLY A 133 -6.16 -17.83 1.80
CA GLY A 133 -7.56 -17.72 1.40
C GLY A 133 -8.33 -16.67 2.20
N LEU A 134 -8.12 -16.60 3.52
CA LEU A 134 -8.74 -15.59 4.39
C LEU A 134 -8.25 -14.17 4.08
N LEU A 135 -6.96 -13.98 3.83
CA LEU A 135 -6.39 -12.69 3.43
C LEU A 135 -6.97 -12.23 2.09
N CYS A 136 -7.08 -13.13 1.11
CA CYS A 136 -7.71 -12.85 -0.17
C CYS A 136 -9.18 -12.43 0.00
N LEU A 137 -9.95 -13.18 0.78
CA LEU A 137 -11.33 -12.83 1.09
C LEU A 137 -11.45 -11.46 1.76
N SER A 138 -10.60 -11.19 2.76
CA SER A 138 -10.58 -9.89 3.45
C SER A 138 -10.25 -8.73 2.50
N TYR A 139 -9.31 -8.93 1.57
CA TYR A 139 -8.97 -7.95 0.55
C TYR A 139 -10.15 -7.67 -0.40
N VAL A 140 -10.82 -8.71 -0.89
CA VAL A 140 -12.01 -8.58 -1.74
C VAL A 140 -13.13 -7.82 -1.04
N ILE A 141 -13.42 -8.15 0.23
CA ILE A 141 -14.42 -7.43 1.03
C ILE A 141 -14.01 -5.97 1.22
N GLY A 142 -12.73 -5.69 1.48
CA GLY A 142 -12.21 -4.33 1.62
C GLY A 142 -12.38 -3.48 0.35
N ASN A 143 -12.14 -4.08 -0.82
CA ASN A 143 -12.40 -3.44 -2.11
C ASN A 143 -13.88 -3.15 -2.31
N TYR A 144 -14.76 -4.09 -1.94
CA TYR A 144 -16.21 -3.89 -2.00
C TYR A 144 -16.67 -2.76 -1.07
N VAL A 145 -16.15 -2.70 0.17
CA VAL A 145 -16.43 -1.62 1.12
C VAL A 145 -15.99 -0.26 0.56
N SER A 146 -14.82 -0.20 -0.09
CA SER A 146 -14.30 1.03 -0.71
C SER A 146 -15.18 1.48 -1.87
N HIS A 147 -15.66 0.55 -2.69
CA HIS A 147 -16.62 0.84 -3.76
C HIS A 147 -17.97 1.36 -3.21
N LEU A 148 -18.48 0.78 -2.12
CA LEU A 148 -19.67 1.30 -1.45
C LEU A 148 -19.44 2.71 -0.91
N ASP A 149 -18.28 2.99 -0.33
CA ASP A 149 -17.93 4.30 0.22
C ASP A 149 -17.91 5.38 -0.86
N TYR A 150 -17.30 5.09 -2.01
CA TYR A 150 -17.32 5.98 -3.17
C TYR A 150 -18.75 6.34 -3.61
N ASN A 151 -19.64 5.34 -3.72
CA ASN A 151 -21.02 5.57 -4.11
C ASN A 151 -21.80 6.40 -3.07
N ILE A 152 -21.58 6.15 -1.78
CA ILE A 152 -22.18 6.94 -0.69
C ILE A 152 -21.75 8.41 -0.80
N ASN A 153 -20.45 8.67 -0.94
CA ASN A 153 -19.92 10.03 -1.04
C ASN A 153 -20.46 10.76 -2.27
N LYS A 154 -20.57 10.06 -3.41
CA LYS A 154 -21.16 10.61 -4.64
C LYS A 154 -22.64 10.98 -4.46
N LEU A 155 -23.43 10.11 -3.85
CA LEU A 155 -24.85 10.37 -3.56
C LEU A 155 -25.03 11.53 -2.57
N GLN A 156 -24.18 11.61 -1.54
CA GLN A 156 -24.20 12.71 -0.57
C GLN A 156 -23.90 14.07 -1.21
N GLN A 157 -22.99 14.11 -2.20
CA GLN A 157 -22.72 15.35 -2.95
C GLN A 157 -23.93 15.76 -3.77
N THR A 158 -24.54 14.84 -4.53
CA THR A 158 -25.73 15.13 -5.35
C THR A 158 -26.93 15.60 -4.52
N LYS A 159 -27.08 15.10 -3.28
CA LYS A 159 -28.15 15.54 -2.38
C LYS A 159 -27.96 16.93 -1.77
N LYS A 160 -26.74 17.45 -1.69
CA LYS A 160 -26.53 18.84 -1.26
C LYS A 160 -27.12 19.83 -2.27
N ASP A 161 -27.27 19.40 -3.52
CA ASP A 161 -27.74 20.24 -4.64
C ASP A 161 -29.22 20.00 -5.00
N ALA A 162 -29.81 18.88 -4.57
CA ALA A 162 -31.22 18.54 -4.78
C ALA A 162 -31.80 17.87 -3.53
N ASN A 163 -32.95 18.35 -3.02
CA ASN A 163 -33.72 17.77 -1.90
C ASN A 163 -34.17 16.31 -2.20
N GLY A 164 -33.22 15.37 -2.25
CA GLY A 164 -33.38 14.02 -2.77
C GLY A 164 -33.23 12.91 -1.72
N ASP A 165 -33.97 11.83 -1.98
CA ASP A 165 -34.42 10.72 -1.12
C ASP A 165 -33.40 10.09 -0.13
N ASP A 166 -33.62 10.28 1.17
CA ASP A 166 -32.83 9.78 2.32
C ASP A 166 -32.65 8.24 2.32
N LYS A 167 -33.66 7.52 1.83
CA LYS A 167 -33.77 6.07 1.97
C LYS A 167 -32.61 5.31 1.28
N THR A 168 -32.23 5.70 0.07
CA THR A 168 -31.17 5.01 -0.69
C THR A 168 -29.80 5.11 0.00
N ILE A 169 -29.46 6.26 0.60
CA ILE A 169 -28.17 6.41 1.32
C ILE A 169 -28.14 5.51 2.55
N ASN A 170 -29.26 5.43 3.27
CA ASN A 170 -29.37 4.56 4.44
C ASN A 170 -29.17 3.08 4.07
N GLU A 171 -29.68 2.62 2.93
CA GLU A 171 -29.45 1.25 2.42
C GLU A 171 -27.95 0.96 2.15
N TYR A 172 -27.25 1.86 1.45
CA TYR A 172 -25.81 1.71 1.21
C TYR A 172 -24.99 1.73 2.50
N GLN A 173 -25.37 2.56 3.49
CA GLN A 173 -24.71 2.61 4.79
C GLN A 173 -24.89 1.33 5.60
N ILE A 174 -26.09 0.73 5.57
CA ILE A 174 -26.35 -0.56 6.23
C ILE A 174 -25.48 -1.65 5.62
N LEU A 175 -25.45 -1.76 4.29
CA LEU A 175 -24.61 -2.72 3.57
C LEU A 175 -23.13 -2.53 3.89
N LYS A 176 -22.63 -1.29 3.87
CA LYS A 176 -21.24 -0.96 4.22
C LYS A 176 -20.89 -1.39 5.64
N ASN A 177 -21.75 -1.10 6.60
CA ASN A 177 -21.53 -1.46 8.01
C ASN A 177 -21.50 -2.98 8.19
N GLN A 178 -22.37 -3.71 7.48
CA GLN A 178 -22.38 -5.17 7.49
C GLN A 178 -21.10 -5.75 6.86
N SER A 179 -20.69 -5.25 5.69
CA SER A 179 -19.45 -5.68 5.03
C SER A 179 -18.20 -5.38 5.88
N LYS A 180 -18.14 -4.22 6.55
CA LYS A 180 -17.05 -3.89 7.48
C LYS A 180 -16.97 -4.88 8.65
N LYS A 181 -18.11 -5.28 9.23
CA LYS A 181 -18.14 -6.31 10.29
C LYS A 181 -17.59 -7.64 9.79
N TYR A 182 -17.99 -8.08 8.60
CA TYR A 182 -17.46 -9.32 8.02
C TYR A 182 -15.95 -9.24 7.74
N GLN A 183 -15.47 -8.11 7.22
CA GLN A 183 -14.03 -7.89 7.03
C GLN A 183 -13.26 -7.96 8.36
N MET A 184 -13.79 -7.31 9.40
CA MET A 184 -13.21 -7.33 10.75
C MET A 184 -13.14 -8.75 11.32
N TYR A 185 -14.22 -9.54 11.21
CA TYR A 185 -14.22 -10.94 11.63
C TYR A 185 -13.22 -11.79 10.82
N ALA A 186 -13.17 -11.62 9.50
CA ALA A 186 -12.19 -12.32 8.65
C ALA A 186 -10.75 -12.00 9.06
N ASN A 187 -10.45 -10.74 9.39
CA ASN A 187 -9.13 -10.32 9.89
C ASN A 187 -8.80 -10.95 11.25
N TYR A 188 -9.74 -10.98 12.20
CA TYR A 188 -9.50 -11.64 13.49
C TYR A 188 -9.27 -13.15 13.35
N ILE A 189 -10.06 -13.82 12.50
CA ILE A 189 -9.87 -15.24 12.21
C ILE A 189 -8.49 -15.45 11.55
N SER A 190 -8.08 -14.58 10.63
CA SER A 190 -6.76 -14.63 9.99
C SER A 190 -5.65 -14.58 11.03
N VAL A 191 -5.70 -13.62 11.96
CA VAL A 191 -4.71 -13.51 13.05
C VAL A 191 -4.74 -14.76 13.95
N GLY A 192 -5.92 -15.29 14.26
CA GLY A 192 -6.05 -16.54 15.02
C GLY A 192 -5.37 -17.73 14.31
N VAL A 193 -5.60 -17.90 13.01
CA VAL A 193 -4.97 -18.95 12.18
C VAL A 193 -3.45 -18.78 12.14
N LEU A 194 -2.95 -17.54 12.04
CA LEU A 194 -1.51 -17.26 12.08
C LEU A 194 -0.87 -17.73 13.39
N ILE A 195 -1.48 -17.38 14.52
CA ILE A 195 -0.97 -17.74 15.85
C ILE A 195 -1.06 -19.26 16.05
N ILE A 196 -2.23 -19.86 15.79
CA ILE A 196 -2.45 -21.30 15.97
C ILE A 196 -1.54 -22.10 15.04
N GLY A 197 -1.42 -21.69 13.78
CA GLY A 197 -0.57 -22.35 12.78
C GLY A 197 0.90 -22.30 13.16
N CYS A 198 1.38 -21.14 13.62
CA CYS A 198 2.77 -21.00 14.07
C CYS A 198 3.05 -21.81 15.35
N VAL A 199 2.14 -21.78 16.33
CA VAL A 199 2.30 -22.53 17.59
C VAL A 199 2.27 -24.04 17.33
N SER A 200 1.34 -24.51 16.50
CA SER A 200 1.25 -25.92 16.11
C SER A 200 2.54 -26.39 15.44
N TYR A 201 3.05 -25.61 14.48
CA TYR A 201 4.30 -25.90 13.79
C TYR A 201 5.51 -25.88 14.73
N LEU A 202 5.56 -24.93 15.67
CA LEU A 202 6.60 -24.84 16.68
C LEU A 202 6.60 -26.09 17.58
N ILE A 203 5.43 -26.54 18.06
CA ILE A 203 5.31 -27.75 18.89
C ILE A 203 5.81 -28.98 18.13
N LYS A 204 5.43 -29.12 16.86
CA LYS A 204 5.89 -30.21 15.97
C LYS A 204 7.40 -30.21 15.85
N LYS A 205 8.01 -29.06 15.52
CA LYS A 205 9.47 -28.93 15.37
C LYS A 205 10.22 -29.09 16.70
N LYS A 206 9.66 -28.63 17.82
CA LYS A 206 10.23 -28.86 19.15
C LYS A 206 10.26 -30.36 19.50
N LYS A 207 9.21 -31.11 19.16
CA LYS A 207 9.16 -32.56 19.36
C LYS A 207 10.20 -33.30 18.49
N GLU A 208 10.40 -32.84 17.26
CA GLU A 208 11.36 -33.41 16.30
C GLU A 208 12.81 -33.19 16.70
N TYR A 209 13.19 -31.96 17.07
CA TYR A 209 14.57 -31.62 17.42
C TYR A 209 14.92 -31.85 18.90
N GLY A 210 13.93 -32.03 19.77
CA GLY A 210 14.12 -32.34 21.18
C GLY A 210 14.99 -31.30 21.90
N SER A 211 16.10 -31.75 22.49
CA SER A 211 17.05 -30.92 23.23
C SER A 211 17.91 -29.99 22.35
N ARG A 212 17.97 -30.24 21.03
CA ARG A 212 18.71 -29.38 20.08
C ARG A 212 17.88 -28.20 19.57
N PHE A 213 16.62 -28.10 20.00
CA PHE A 213 15.73 -27.02 19.56
C PHE A 213 16.11 -25.67 20.17
N SER A 214 16.24 -24.65 19.32
CA SER A 214 16.45 -23.27 19.73
C SER A 214 15.38 -22.36 19.12
N TYR A 215 14.70 -21.56 19.95
CA TYR A 215 13.69 -20.61 19.52
C TYR A 215 14.26 -19.51 18.61
N VAL A 216 15.48 -19.05 18.91
CA VAL A 216 16.17 -18.03 18.11
C VAL A 216 16.42 -18.57 16.70
N THR A 217 16.93 -19.80 16.60
CA THR A 217 17.18 -20.48 15.32
C THR A 217 15.88 -20.76 14.57
N PHE A 218 14.80 -21.10 15.28
CA PHE A 218 13.49 -21.33 14.68
C PHE A 218 12.96 -20.07 13.97
N PHE A 219 12.96 -18.92 14.64
CA PHE A 219 12.45 -17.68 14.05
C PHE A 219 13.42 -17.02 13.08
N GLN A 220 14.73 -17.06 13.33
CA GLN A 220 15.73 -16.51 12.39
C GLN A 220 15.86 -17.34 11.11
N GLY A 221 15.56 -18.65 11.18
CA GLY A 221 15.70 -19.57 10.07
C GLY A 221 17.12 -20.14 9.94
N VAL A 222 17.22 -21.23 9.18
CA VAL A 222 18.48 -21.95 8.92
C VAL A 222 18.94 -21.73 7.47
N GLN A 223 20.25 -21.67 7.23
CA GLN A 223 20.81 -21.41 5.89
C GLN A 223 20.63 -22.58 4.91
N LYS A 224 20.51 -23.80 5.42
CA LYS A 224 20.24 -25.00 4.64
C LYS A 224 18.99 -25.65 5.20
N CYS A 225 18.02 -25.92 4.34
CA CYS A 225 16.92 -26.81 4.69
C CYS A 225 17.50 -28.23 4.77
N GLU A 226 17.35 -28.89 5.91
CA GLU A 226 17.45 -30.36 5.92
C GLU A 226 16.25 -30.88 5.14
N GLY A 227 16.51 -31.72 4.14
CA GLY A 227 15.56 -32.11 3.10
C GLY A 227 14.25 -32.68 3.65
N LEU A 228 13.20 -32.55 2.81
CA LEU A 228 11.85 -33.09 3.00
C LEU A 228 11.84 -34.52 3.55
#